data_AF-A0A5D3K996-F1
#
_entry.id   AF-A0A5D3K996-F1
#
_cell.length_a   1.000
_cell.length_b   1.000
_cell.length_c   1.000
_cell.angle_alpha   90.00
_cell.angle_beta   90.00
_cell.angle_gamma   90.00
#
_symmetry.space_group_name_H-M   'P 1'
#
loop_
_entity.id
_entity.type
_entity.pdbx_description
1 polymer ?
#
loop_
_entity_poly.entity_id
_entity_poly.type
_entity_poly.pdbx_seq_one_letter_code
_entity_poly.pdbx_strand_id
1 'polypeptide(L)'
;MQSSLMSVGSFDRAREDYEYIPARLVRSDGESDFAISWADLRLRPEVPEEWSLRESRSDYSSLAQDQFHSRLLNSDADEDLIHGLLSVIFWGFVSGTDGRVNVRRALSKSRAILVGRAGLPAQDPNEVLQHLRRARDASFVSIAEALVVAQRIKFLGMSFGSKLLMFMRPNTMAVYDSVVSEILQSHPHAEVRRLYVNPAFTMSASARQRQAQTYENWCHWCARKASELNSCGSRWHDWDGSLQTWRAVDVERAFFSQGRKV
;
A
#
# COMPACT_ATOMS: atom_id res chain seq x y z
N MET A 1 12.62 -12.81 31.16
CA MET A 1 11.90 -13.64 30.17
C MET A 1 11.67 -12.80 28.91
N GLN A 2 12.47 -13.01 27.86
CA GLN A 2 12.24 -12.43 26.54
C GLN A 2 11.17 -13.28 25.84
N SER A 3 9.91 -12.87 25.93
CA SER A 3 8.90 -13.34 24.99
C SER A 3 9.35 -12.86 23.61
N SER A 4 9.73 -13.79 22.72
CA SER A 4 10.21 -13.48 21.37
C SER A 4 9.18 -12.59 20.66
N LEU A 5 9.65 -11.49 20.08
CA LEU A 5 8.94 -10.65 19.12
C LEU A 5 8.58 -11.48 17.88
N MET A 6 7.58 -12.35 18.04
CA MET A 6 7.24 -13.51 17.21
C MET A 6 8.43 -14.41 16.86
N SER A 7 8.19 -15.71 16.68
CA SER A 7 9.20 -16.59 16.11
C SER A 7 9.28 -16.41 14.60
N VAL A 8 10.43 -16.74 14.00
CA VAL A 8 10.63 -16.73 12.54
C VAL A 8 9.50 -17.50 11.81
N GLY A 9 9.20 -18.72 12.25
CA GLY A 9 8.15 -19.55 11.64
C GLY A 9 6.73 -18.99 11.77
N SER A 10 6.49 -18.04 12.69
CA SER A 10 5.19 -17.35 12.76
C SER A 10 5.04 -16.30 11.66
N PHE A 11 6.13 -15.69 11.21
CA PHE A 11 6.10 -14.71 10.12
C PHE A 11 5.89 -15.39 8.78
N ASP A 12 6.60 -16.49 8.51
CA ASP A 12 6.48 -17.25 7.26
C ASP A 12 5.02 -17.64 6.98
N ARG A 13 4.37 -18.31 7.95
CA ARG A 13 2.96 -18.72 7.85
C ARG A 13 2.01 -17.52 7.71
N ALA A 14 2.20 -16.50 8.54
CA ALA A 14 1.34 -15.32 8.50
C ALA A 14 1.45 -14.60 7.14
N ARG A 15 2.62 -14.63 6.48
CA ARG A 15 2.79 -14.05 5.15
C ARG A 15 2.03 -14.82 4.06
N GLU A 16 1.97 -16.14 4.17
CA GLU A 16 1.22 -17.02 3.27
C GLU A 16 -0.31 -16.81 3.41
N ASP A 17 -0.77 -16.48 4.62
CA ASP A 17 -2.17 -16.17 4.91
C ASP A 17 -2.60 -14.76 4.46
N TYR A 18 -1.72 -13.98 3.83
CA TYR A 18 -2.05 -12.65 3.33
C TYR A 18 -2.86 -12.72 2.03
N GLU A 19 -4.10 -12.20 2.07
CA GLU A 19 -5.10 -12.43 1.01
C GLU A 19 -5.49 -11.19 0.19
N TYR A 20 -4.63 -10.18 0.07
CA TYR A 20 -4.99 -9.04 -0.77
C TYR A 20 -5.05 -9.43 -2.24
N ILE A 21 -6.13 -9.03 -2.89
CA ILE A 21 -6.35 -9.33 -4.30
C ILE A 21 -5.32 -8.59 -5.19
N PRO A 22 -4.71 -9.26 -6.18
CA PRO A 22 -3.79 -8.65 -7.13
C PRO A 22 -4.48 -7.76 -8.17
N ALA A 23 -5.50 -7.02 -7.74
CA ALA A 23 -6.26 -6.13 -8.56
C ALA A 23 -5.47 -4.84 -8.88
N ARG A 24 -5.61 -4.37 -10.11
CA ARG A 24 -4.93 -3.17 -10.62
C ARG A 24 -5.74 -2.52 -11.74
N LEU A 25 -5.34 -1.32 -12.12
CA LEU A 25 -5.78 -0.73 -13.39
C LEU A 25 -4.73 -1.02 -14.45
N VAL A 26 -5.14 -1.34 -15.68
CA VAL A 26 -4.25 -1.57 -16.83
C VAL A 26 -4.65 -0.67 -17.99
N ARG A 27 -3.68 -0.32 -18.85
CA ARG A 27 -3.95 0.45 -20.08
C ARG A 27 -4.90 -0.35 -20.99
N SER A 28 -5.79 0.35 -21.68
CA SER A 28 -6.78 -0.22 -22.59
C SER A 28 -6.72 0.47 -23.95
N ASP A 29 -6.59 -0.31 -25.01
CA ASP A 29 -6.55 0.18 -26.39
C ASP A 29 -7.95 0.27 -27.03
N GLY A 30 -8.96 -0.36 -26.41
CA GLY A 30 -10.34 -0.36 -26.89
C GLY A 30 -11.12 0.90 -26.48
N GLU A 31 -11.84 1.49 -27.44
CA GLU A 31 -12.67 2.69 -27.23
C GLU A 31 -13.90 2.45 -26.32
N SER A 32 -14.37 1.22 -26.19
CA SER A 32 -15.60 0.89 -25.43
C SER A 32 -15.37 0.37 -24.00
N ASP A 33 -14.13 0.03 -23.64
CA ASP A 33 -13.87 -0.86 -22.49
C ASP A 33 -13.16 -0.17 -21.31
N PHE A 34 -12.90 1.14 -21.42
CA PHE A 34 -12.17 1.86 -20.38
C PHE A 34 -13.09 2.38 -19.27
N ALA A 35 -12.61 2.22 -18.03
CA ALA A 35 -13.27 2.70 -16.84
C ALA A 35 -12.74 4.07 -16.38
N ILE A 36 -11.54 4.51 -16.75
CA ILE A 36 -11.04 5.84 -16.39
C ILE A 36 -10.31 6.43 -17.60
N SER A 37 -10.54 7.73 -17.85
CA SER A 37 -9.84 8.50 -18.88
C SER A 37 -9.20 9.75 -18.30
N TRP A 38 -7.98 10.06 -18.72
CA TRP A 38 -7.27 11.31 -18.41
C TRP A 38 -6.26 11.60 -19.52
N ALA A 39 -6.38 12.74 -20.21
CA ALA A 39 -5.62 13.01 -21.43
C ALA A 39 -5.73 11.82 -22.42
N ASP A 40 -4.61 11.20 -22.80
CA ASP A 40 -4.54 10.02 -23.67
C ASP A 40 -4.54 8.70 -22.88
N LEU A 41 -4.44 8.75 -21.55
CA LEU A 41 -4.51 7.58 -20.68
C LEU A 41 -5.93 7.03 -20.63
N ARG A 42 -6.07 5.74 -20.93
CA ARG A 42 -7.31 4.95 -20.85
C ARG A 42 -7.06 3.71 -20.00
N LEU A 43 -7.79 3.57 -18.90
CA LEU A 43 -7.58 2.50 -17.92
C LEU A 43 -8.82 1.65 -17.73
N ARG A 44 -8.64 0.33 -17.67
CA ARG A 44 -9.68 -0.64 -17.28
C ARG A 44 -9.26 -1.42 -16.03
N PRO A 45 -10.20 -1.90 -15.21
CA PRO A 45 -9.88 -2.76 -14.08
C PRO A 45 -9.41 -4.13 -14.58
N GLU A 46 -8.38 -4.66 -13.91
CA GLU A 46 -7.98 -6.06 -13.98
C GLU A 46 -8.12 -6.63 -12.57
N VAL A 47 -9.06 -7.56 -12.40
CA VAL A 47 -9.40 -8.15 -11.11
C VAL A 47 -9.51 -9.66 -11.32
N PRO A 48 -8.75 -10.49 -10.60
CA PRO A 48 -8.90 -11.94 -10.67
C PRO A 48 -10.33 -12.36 -10.29
N GLU A 49 -11.01 -13.08 -11.18
CA GLU A 49 -12.40 -13.53 -10.95
C GLU A 49 -12.50 -14.56 -9.82
N GLU A 50 -11.48 -15.40 -9.68
CA GLU A 50 -11.45 -16.54 -8.76
C GLU A 50 -10.53 -16.33 -7.54
N TRP A 51 -10.23 -15.08 -7.15
CA TRP A 51 -9.29 -14.82 -6.05
C TRP A 51 -9.66 -15.50 -4.71
N SER A 52 -10.94 -15.75 -4.49
CA SER A 52 -11.44 -16.46 -3.31
C SER A 52 -11.03 -17.94 -3.28
N LEU A 53 -10.70 -18.54 -4.42
CA LEU A 53 -10.20 -19.91 -4.52
C LEU A 53 -8.68 -19.89 -4.28
N ARG A 54 -8.22 -20.57 -3.22
CA ARG A 54 -6.79 -20.62 -2.87
C ARG A 54 -5.94 -21.21 -4.00
N GLU A 55 -6.48 -22.18 -4.72
CA GLU A 55 -5.81 -22.86 -5.85
C GLU A 55 -5.50 -21.88 -7.00
N SER A 56 -6.44 -20.99 -7.32
CA SER A 56 -6.29 -19.97 -8.36
C SER A 56 -5.32 -18.85 -7.98
N ARG A 57 -4.85 -18.76 -6.72
CA ARG A 57 -3.87 -17.75 -6.31
C ARG A 57 -2.47 -18.01 -6.89
N SER A 58 -2.17 -19.26 -7.24
CA SER A 58 -0.87 -19.66 -7.82
C SER A 58 -0.58 -19.06 -9.20
N ASP A 59 -1.60 -18.54 -9.88
CA ASP A 59 -1.44 -17.81 -11.14
C ASP A 59 -0.95 -16.36 -10.96
N TYR A 60 -0.82 -15.90 -9.72
CA TYR A 60 -0.51 -14.52 -9.38
C TYR A 60 0.71 -14.40 -8.49
N SER A 61 1.38 -13.25 -8.55
CA SER A 61 2.51 -12.92 -7.69
C SER A 61 2.29 -11.56 -7.02
N SER A 62 2.41 -11.53 -5.69
CA SER A 62 2.38 -10.27 -4.94
C SER A 62 3.60 -9.41 -5.27
N LEU A 63 4.75 -10.04 -5.56
CA LEU A 63 5.93 -9.34 -6.05
C LEU A 63 5.70 -8.70 -7.42
N ALA A 64 5.08 -9.40 -8.37
CA ALA A 64 4.76 -8.86 -9.69
C ALA A 64 3.79 -7.67 -9.59
N GLN A 65 2.84 -7.73 -8.64
CA GLN A 65 1.96 -6.60 -8.35
C GLN A 65 2.73 -5.39 -7.77
N ASP A 66 3.67 -5.61 -6.85
CA ASP A 66 4.51 -4.55 -6.31
C ASP A 66 5.36 -3.91 -7.41
N GLN A 67 5.98 -4.74 -8.25
CA GLN A 67 6.80 -4.29 -9.39
C GLN A 67 5.99 -3.48 -10.40
N PHE A 68 4.75 -3.90 -10.68
CA PHE A 68 3.85 -3.17 -11.57
C PHE A 68 3.64 -1.73 -11.07
N HIS A 69 3.24 -1.55 -9.81
CA HIS A 69 3.01 -0.22 -9.25
C HIS A 69 4.31 0.57 -9.07
N SER A 70 5.40 -0.10 -8.69
CA SER A 70 6.71 0.52 -8.52
C SER A 70 7.24 1.11 -9.84
N ARG A 71 7.10 0.39 -10.96
CA ARG A 71 7.49 0.91 -12.29
C ARG A 71 6.70 2.18 -12.64
N LEU A 72 5.39 2.18 -12.42
CA LEU A 72 4.53 3.32 -12.73
C LEU A 72 4.85 4.54 -11.85
N LEU A 73 4.93 4.34 -10.53
CA LEU A 73 5.15 5.42 -9.56
C LEU A 73 6.58 5.98 -9.55
N ASN A 74 7.55 5.26 -10.12
CA ASN A 74 8.92 5.73 -10.28
C ASN A 74 9.23 6.19 -11.71
N SER A 75 8.29 6.11 -12.66
CA SER A 75 8.44 6.64 -14.01
C SER A 75 8.58 8.17 -14.00
N ASP A 76 9.28 8.71 -14.99
CA ASP A 76 9.34 10.17 -15.20
C ASP A 76 8.17 10.69 -16.06
N ALA A 77 7.45 9.79 -16.75
CA ALA A 77 6.30 10.11 -17.57
C ALA A 77 5.05 10.43 -16.72
N ASP A 78 4.39 11.55 -17.02
CA ASP A 78 3.22 12.01 -16.28
C ASP A 78 2.07 11.00 -16.29
N GLU A 79 1.82 10.36 -17.43
CA GLU A 79 0.77 9.35 -17.57
C GLU A 79 0.99 8.14 -16.65
N ASP A 80 2.23 7.68 -16.53
CA ASP A 80 2.57 6.53 -15.69
C ASP A 80 2.42 6.88 -14.21
N LEU A 81 2.81 8.09 -13.81
CA LEU A 81 2.61 8.56 -12.43
C LEU A 81 1.12 8.62 -12.06
N ILE A 82 0.28 9.18 -12.96
CA ILE A 82 -1.17 9.20 -12.76
C ILE A 82 -1.75 7.78 -12.77
N HIS A 83 -1.32 6.91 -13.69
CA HIS A 83 -1.73 5.51 -13.73
C HIS A 83 -1.40 4.80 -12.42
N GLY A 84 -0.16 4.92 -11.96
CA GLY A 84 0.30 4.35 -10.69
C GLY A 84 -0.57 4.81 -9.51
N LEU A 85 -0.80 6.12 -9.38
CA LEU A 85 -1.64 6.69 -8.33
C LEU A 85 -3.07 6.11 -8.35
N LEU A 86 -3.71 6.11 -9.51
CA LEU A 86 -5.08 5.61 -9.65
C LEU A 86 -5.16 4.10 -9.39
N SER A 87 -4.17 3.33 -9.84
CA SER A 87 -4.11 1.89 -9.61
C SER A 87 -3.94 1.55 -8.12
N VAL A 88 -3.11 2.29 -7.39
CA VAL A 88 -2.96 2.12 -5.93
C VAL A 88 -4.27 2.40 -5.19
N ILE A 89 -5.00 3.45 -5.59
CA ILE A 89 -6.29 3.79 -4.98
C ILE A 89 -7.32 2.72 -5.29
N PHE A 90 -7.39 2.29 -6.55
CA PHE A 90 -8.24 1.20 -6.97
C PHE A 90 -7.97 -0.06 -6.15
N TRP A 91 -6.71 -0.48 -6.06
CA TRP A 91 -6.27 -1.64 -5.27
C TRP A 91 -6.68 -1.53 -3.79
N GLY A 92 -6.47 -0.37 -3.15
CA GLY A 92 -6.80 -0.19 -1.74
C GLY A 92 -8.31 -0.22 -1.46
N PHE A 93 -9.17 0.12 -2.43
CA PHE A 93 -10.62 0.10 -2.26
C PHE A 93 -11.31 -1.17 -2.78
N VAL A 94 -10.71 -1.86 -3.75
CA VAL A 94 -11.25 -3.13 -4.26
C VAL A 94 -10.99 -4.26 -3.26
N SER A 95 -9.86 -4.21 -2.56
CA SER A 95 -9.44 -5.17 -1.53
C SER A 95 -10.11 -4.95 -0.15
N GLY A 96 -11.35 -4.46 -0.12
CA GLY A 96 -12.02 -3.88 1.05
C GLY A 96 -12.04 -4.73 2.34
N THR A 97 -12.46 -4.09 3.44
CA THR A 97 -12.42 -4.61 4.82
C THR A 97 -13.17 -5.93 5.06
N ASP A 98 -14.15 -6.27 4.23
CA ASP A 98 -15.07 -7.40 4.49
C ASP A 98 -14.86 -8.56 3.51
N GLY A 99 -13.72 -8.60 2.80
CA GLY A 99 -13.41 -9.62 1.79
C GLY A 99 -14.21 -9.51 0.49
N ARG A 100 -15.17 -8.58 0.40
CA ARG A 100 -16.00 -8.36 -0.79
C ARG A 100 -15.31 -7.45 -1.79
N VAL A 101 -15.09 -7.98 -2.99
CA VAL A 101 -14.60 -7.22 -4.16
C VAL A 101 -15.67 -6.22 -4.60
N ASN A 102 -15.33 -4.92 -4.59
CA ASN A 102 -16.24 -3.85 -5.06
C ASN A 102 -15.56 -2.95 -6.09
N VAL A 103 -15.53 -3.42 -7.33
CA VAL A 103 -14.92 -2.72 -8.48
C VAL A 103 -15.53 -1.34 -8.70
N ARG A 104 -16.86 -1.21 -8.62
CA ARG A 104 -17.56 0.08 -8.84
C ARG A 104 -17.14 1.14 -7.82
N ARG A 105 -17.08 0.78 -6.53
CA ARG A 105 -16.60 1.67 -5.46
C ARG A 105 -15.14 2.06 -5.70
N ALA A 106 -14.28 1.09 -6.02
CA ALA A 106 -12.87 1.32 -6.26
C ALA A 106 -12.63 2.28 -7.45
N LEU A 107 -13.34 2.08 -8.56
CA LEU A 107 -13.31 2.97 -9.71
C LEU A 107 -13.80 4.38 -9.36
N SER A 108 -14.93 4.50 -8.64
CA SER A 108 -15.45 5.79 -8.20
C SER A 108 -14.44 6.56 -7.34
N LYS A 109 -13.75 5.88 -6.42
CA LYS A 109 -12.73 6.49 -5.56
C LYS A 109 -11.48 6.91 -6.33
N SER A 110 -11.06 6.11 -7.30
CA SER A 110 -9.93 6.43 -8.17
C SER A 110 -10.25 7.64 -9.04
N ARG A 111 -11.42 7.66 -9.71
CA ARG A 111 -11.88 8.81 -10.51
C ARG A 111 -11.98 10.10 -9.69
N ALA A 112 -12.34 10.02 -8.41
CA ALA A 112 -12.48 11.20 -7.56
C ALA A 112 -11.19 12.02 -7.41
N ILE A 113 -10.01 11.43 -7.63
CA ILE A 113 -8.74 12.18 -7.70
C ILE A 113 -8.75 13.18 -8.86
N LEU A 114 -9.24 12.75 -10.02
CA LEU A 114 -9.21 13.52 -11.26
C LEU A 114 -10.36 14.51 -11.36
N VAL A 115 -11.56 14.12 -10.92
CA VAL A 115 -12.80 14.91 -11.13
C VAL A 115 -13.38 15.50 -9.86
N GLY A 116 -12.84 15.17 -8.69
CA GLY A 116 -13.35 15.59 -7.39
C GLY A 116 -14.47 14.69 -6.86
N ARG A 117 -15.13 15.14 -5.79
CA ARG A 117 -16.28 14.47 -5.16
C ARG A 117 -17.34 15.50 -4.76
N ALA A 118 -18.53 15.05 -4.35
CA ALA A 118 -19.64 15.94 -3.99
C ALA A 118 -19.19 17.09 -3.08
N GLY A 119 -19.31 18.34 -3.58
CA GLY A 119 -18.95 19.57 -2.88
C GLY A 119 -17.45 19.88 -2.76
N LEU A 120 -16.57 19.05 -3.31
CA LEU A 120 -15.12 19.22 -3.21
C LEU A 120 -14.44 19.05 -4.58
N PRO A 121 -13.88 20.14 -5.16
CA PRO A 121 -13.26 20.08 -6.48
C PRO A 121 -11.99 19.23 -6.46
N ALA A 122 -11.66 18.67 -7.64
CA ALA A 122 -10.39 18.00 -7.88
C ALA A 122 -9.20 18.91 -7.53
N GLN A 123 -8.03 18.31 -7.36
CA GLN A 123 -6.78 19.06 -7.39
C GLN A 123 -6.34 19.25 -8.84
N ASP A 124 -5.60 20.33 -9.12
CA ASP A 124 -4.97 20.48 -10.43
C ASP A 124 -4.05 19.27 -10.72
N PRO A 125 -4.18 18.59 -11.88
CA PRO A 125 -3.36 17.44 -12.22
C PRO A 125 -1.85 17.70 -12.17
N ASN A 126 -1.38 18.90 -12.55
CA ASN A 126 0.03 19.27 -12.48
C ASN A 126 0.51 19.37 -11.03
N GLU A 127 -0.33 19.87 -10.11
CA GLU A 127 0.00 19.86 -8.69
C GLU A 127 0.08 18.44 -8.13
N VAL A 128 -0.83 17.55 -8.55
CA VAL A 128 -0.79 16.12 -8.18
C VAL A 128 0.53 15.49 -8.65
N LEU A 129 0.91 15.71 -9.90
CA LEU A 129 2.18 15.24 -10.46
C LEU A 129 3.39 15.79 -9.72
N GLN A 130 3.40 17.08 -9.38
CA GLN A 130 4.46 17.69 -8.57
C GLN A 130 4.55 17.04 -7.18
N HIS A 131 3.42 16.76 -6.53
CA HIS A 131 3.40 16.07 -5.24
C HIS A 131 3.87 14.61 -5.35
N LEU A 132 3.51 13.88 -6.40
CA LEU A 132 4.00 12.52 -6.64
C LEU A 132 5.53 12.49 -6.79
N ARG A 133 6.09 13.36 -7.64
CA ARG A 133 7.55 13.47 -7.83
C ARG A 133 8.26 13.85 -6.53
N ARG A 134 7.77 14.88 -5.83
CA ARG A 134 8.37 15.31 -4.55
C ARG A 134 8.27 14.23 -3.49
N ALA A 135 7.18 13.47 -3.42
CA ALA A 135 7.04 12.36 -2.48
C ALA A 135 8.03 11.23 -2.81
N ARG A 136 8.19 10.89 -4.10
CA ARG A 136 9.20 9.95 -4.59
C ARG A 136 10.60 10.40 -4.19
N ASP A 137 10.98 11.64 -4.47
CA ASP A 137 12.32 12.14 -4.20
C ASP A 137 12.59 12.23 -2.69
N ALA A 138 11.63 12.76 -1.91
CA ALA A 138 11.72 12.81 -0.45
C ALA A 138 11.83 11.42 0.18
N SER A 139 11.26 10.37 -0.45
CA SER A 139 11.32 9.00 0.04
C SER A 139 12.76 8.44 0.13
N PHE A 140 13.73 9.08 -0.54
CA PHE A 140 15.16 8.77 -0.44
C PHE A 140 15.88 9.47 0.72
N VAL A 141 15.27 10.50 1.30
CA VAL A 141 15.89 11.33 2.35
C VAL A 141 15.18 11.15 3.68
N SER A 142 13.84 11.29 3.69
CA SER A 142 13.00 11.12 4.89
C SER A 142 11.65 10.51 4.52
N ILE A 143 11.33 9.38 5.15
CA ILE A 143 10.03 8.70 4.97
C ILE A 143 8.91 9.58 5.53
N ALA A 144 9.17 10.27 6.64
CA ALA A 144 8.23 11.20 7.25
C ALA A 144 7.90 12.36 6.29
N GLU A 145 8.91 13.01 5.70
CA GLU A 145 8.68 14.08 4.72
C GLU A 145 7.91 13.58 3.50
N ALA A 146 8.29 12.43 2.96
CA ALA A 146 7.60 11.80 1.82
C ALA A 146 6.10 11.61 2.11
N LEU A 147 5.74 11.17 3.32
CA LEU A 147 4.33 11.01 3.70
C LEU A 147 3.61 12.36 3.79
N VAL A 148 4.24 13.38 4.39
CA VAL A 148 3.67 14.72 4.48
C VAL A 148 3.40 15.28 3.09
N VAL A 149 4.29 15.04 2.12
CA VAL A 149 4.11 15.46 0.72
C VAL A 149 2.99 14.66 0.05
N ALA A 150 2.98 13.33 0.18
CA ALA A 150 1.92 12.49 -0.40
C ALA A 150 0.52 12.86 0.12
N GLN A 151 0.40 13.22 1.40
CA GLN A 151 -0.86 13.70 2.01
C GLN A 151 -1.34 15.07 1.51
N ARG A 152 -0.53 15.80 0.72
CA ARG A 152 -0.99 17.02 0.04
C ARG A 152 -1.85 16.74 -1.18
N ILE A 153 -1.78 15.52 -1.72
CA ILE A 153 -2.68 15.09 -2.80
C ILE A 153 -4.09 14.99 -2.21
N LYS A 154 -5.05 15.73 -2.78
CA LYS A 154 -6.43 15.72 -2.28
C LYS A 154 -6.97 14.29 -2.19
N PHE A 155 -7.73 14.03 -1.13
CA PHE A 155 -8.36 12.74 -0.82
C PHE A 155 -7.39 11.62 -0.41
N LEU A 156 -6.07 11.87 -0.35
CA LEU A 156 -5.09 10.92 0.21
C LEU A 156 -4.83 11.23 1.69
N GLY A 157 -5.43 10.44 2.57
CA GLY A 157 -5.03 10.39 3.99
C GLY A 157 -3.77 9.56 4.21
N MET A 158 -3.36 9.40 5.47
CA MET A 158 -2.22 8.57 5.88
C MET A 158 -2.26 7.16 5.28
N SER A 159 -3.44 6.52 5.25
CA SER A 159 -3.59 5.15 4.73
C SER A 159 -3.24 5.02 3.25
N PHE A 160 -3.66 5.95 2.39
CA PHE A 160 -3.31 5.90 0.98
C PHE A 160 -1.92 6.48 0.70
N GLY A 161 -1.48 7.48 1.47
CA GLY A 161 -0.12 7.98 1.41
C GLY A 161 0.91 6.88 1.71
N SER A 162 0.69 6.07 2.74
CA SER A 162 1.60 4.95 3.06
C SER A 162 1.60 3.86 1.99
N LYS A 163 0.44 3.57 1.36
CA LYS A 163 0.35 2.62 0.23
C LYS A 163 1.14 3.11 -0.98
N LEU A 164 1.02 4.39 -1.33
CA LEU A 164 1.78 5.02 -2.42
C LEU A 164 3.29 4.86 -2.19
N LEU A 165 3.76 5.23 -1.00
CA LEU A 165 5.18 5.17 -0.63
C LEU A 165 5.70 3.73 -0.56
N MET A 166 4.91 2.81 -0.03
CA MET A 166 5.22 1.38 -0.05
C MET A 166 5.47 0.89 -1.48
N PHE A 167 4.58 1.20 -2.43
CA PHE A 167 4.77 0.77 -3.82
C PHE A 167 5.96 1.47 -4.50
N MET A 168 6.29 2.70 -4.13
CA MET A 168 7.53 3.36 -4.60
C MET A 168 8.77 2.62 -4.10
N ARG A 169 8.78 2.16 -2.84
CA ARG A 169 9.96 1.57 -2.18
C ARG A 169 9.62 0.38 -1.26
N PRO A 170 9.21 -0.77 -1.81
CA PRO A 170 8.69 -1.90 -1.00
C PRO A 170 9.75 -2.53 -0.09
N ASN A 171 11.03 -2.36 -0.41
CA ASN A 171 12.15 -2.85 0.41
C ASN A 171 12.25 -2.14 1.76
N THR A 172 11.88 -0.86 1.83
CA THR A 172 12.11 -0.01 3.01
C THR A 172 10.84 0.57 3.60
N MET A 173 9.72 0.54 2.88
CA MET A 173 8.46 1.14 3.29
C MET A 173 7.37 0.08 3.40
N ALA A 174 6.44 0.35 4.32
CA ALA A 174 5.33 -0.52 4.66
C ALA A 174 4.00 0.25 4.52
N VAL A 175 2.88 -0.48 4.45
CA VAL A 175 1.55 0.12 4.54
C VAL A 175 1.25 0.46 6.01
N TYR A 176 0.50 1.54 6.24
CA TYR A 176 -0.03 1.88 7.54
C TYR A 176 -1.49 2.33 7.38
N ASP A 177 -2.43 1.47 7.72
CA ASP A 177 -3.87 1.76 7.71
C ASP A 177 -4.55 1.46 9.05
N SER A 178 -5.89 1.49 9.07
CA SER A 178 -6.64 1.27 10.31
C SER A 178 -6.42 -0.12 10.89
N VAL A 179 -6.26 -1.15 10.06
CA VAL A 179 -6.04 -2.52 10.54
C VAL A 179 -4.67 -2.60 11.21
N VAL A 180 -3.62 -2.13 10.55
CA VAL A 180 -2.27 -2.06 11.14
C VAL A 180 -2.31 -1.24 12.44
N SER A 181 -2.97 -0.08 12.42
CA SER A 181 -3.11 0.77 13.60
C SER A 181 -3.80 0.05 14.77
N GLU A 182 -4.87 -0.71 14.54
CA GLU A 182 -5.61 -1.43 15.58
C GLU A 182 -4.76 -2.56 16.20
N ILE A 183 -4.01 -3.28 15.37
CA ILE A 183 -3.08 -4.32 15.84
C ILE A 183 -1.99 -3.66 16.70
N LEU A 184 -1.38 -2.57 16.24
CA LEU A 184 -0.34 -1.85 16.99
C LEU A 184 -0.87 -1.35 18.34
N GLN A 185 -2.10 -0.82 18.38
CA GLN A 185 -2.71 -0.31 19.61
C GLN A 185 -2.84 -1.40 20.69
N SER A 186 -3.26 -2.60 20.27
CA SER A 186 -3.52 -3.73 21.15
C SER A 186 -2.31 -4.66 21.34
N HIS A 187 -1.20 -4.39 20.67
CA HIS A 187 -0.03 -5.27 20.66
C HIS A 187 0.56 -5.44 22.09
N PRO A 188 0.90 -6.67 22.52
CA PRO A 188 1.38 -6.92 23.88
C PRO A 188 2.75 -6.26 24.16
N HIS A 189 3.63 -6.22 23.17
CA HIS A 189 4.96 -5.62 23.29
C HIS A 189 4.92 -4.09 23.25
N ALA A 190 5.46 -3.46 24.30
CA ALA A 190 5.47 -2.00 24.44
C ALA A 190 6.23 -1.27 23.32
N GLU A 191 7.30 -1.86 22.79
CA GLU A 191 8.07 -1.29 21.67
C GLU A 191 7.20 -1.14 20.42
N VAL A 192 6.49 -2.21 20.04
CA VAL A 192 5.59 -2.22 18.88
C VAL A 192 4.39 -1.30 19.12
N ARG A 193 3.81 -1.32 20.33
CA ARG A 193 2.68 -0.45 20.69
C ARG A 193 3.00 1.04 20.63
N ARG A 194 4.26 1.44 20.81
CA ARG A 194 4.70 2.85 20.63
C ARG A 194 4.62 3.32 19.17
N LEU A 195 4.48 2.40 18.21
CA LEU A 195 4.29 2.72 16.79
C LEU A 195 2.83 3.01 16.46
N TYR A 196 1.92 3.01 17.44
CA TYR A 196 0.53 3.37 17.25
C TYR A 196 0.34 4.87 17.04
N VAL A 197 -0.43 5.19 16.00
CA VAL A 197 -1.10 6.47 15.79
C VAL A 197 -2.42 6.22 15.04
N ASN A 198 -3.46 6.99 15.36
CA ASN A 198 -4.74 6.92 14.64
C ASN A 198 -4.59 7.55 13.23
N PRO A 199 -4.81 6.79 12.13
CA PRO A 199 -4.61 7.29 10.77
C PRO A 199 -5.77 8.15 10.24
N ALA A 200 -6.92 8.18 10.93
CA ALA A 200 -8.12 8.92 10.50
C ALA A 200 -8.17 10.37 11.03
N PHE A 201 -7.41 10.70 12.07
CA PHE A 201 -7.53 11.98 12.78
C PHE A 201 -6.37 12.92 12.45
N THR A 202 -6.62 13.98 11.68
CA THR A 202 -5.60 15.03 11.45
C THR A 202 -6.25 16.40 11.38
N MET A 203 -6.23 17.15 12.49
CA MET A 203 -6.77 18.52 12.55
C MET A 203 -5.67 19.59 12.57
N SER A 204 -4.46 19.26 13.05
CA SER A 204 -3.34 20.22 13.17
C SER A 204 -2.10 19.78 12.40
N ALA A 205 -1.24 20.74 12.05
CA ALA A 205 0.07 20.48 11.44
C ALA A 205 0.98 19.62 12.35
N SER A 206 0.94 19.86 13.66
CA SER A 206 1.70 19.08 14.64
C SER A 206 1.25 17.62 14.73
N ALA A 207 -0.05 17.36 14.62
CA ALA A 207 -0.59 16.00 14.58
C ALA A 207 -0.13 15.26 13.31
N ARG A 208 -0.13 15.96 12.16
CA ARG A 208 0.35 15.42 10.88
C ARG A 208 1.84 15.05 10.95
N GLN A 209 2.66 15.92 11.53
CA GLN A 209 4.09 15.65 11.70
C GLN A 209 4.33 14.44 12.61
N ARG A 210 3.56 14.32 13.70
CA ARG A 210 3.64 13.15 14.58
C ARG A 210 3.26 11.86 13.85
N GLN A 211 2.18 11.86 13.08
CA GLN A 211 1.79 10.71 12.26
C GLN A 211 2.89 10.31 11.27
N ALA A 212 3.50 11.29 10.60
CA ALA A 212 4.60 11.05 9.68
C ALA A 212 5.83 10.45 10.37
N GLN A 213 6.21 10.94 11.55
CA GLN A 213 7.31 10.37 12.32
C GLN A 213 6.99 8.94 12.79
N THR A 214 5.76 8.70 13.26
CA THR A 214 5.32 7.35 13.66
C THR A 214 5.35 6.39 12.46
N TYR A 215 4.93 6.84 11.28
CA TYR A 215 5.01 6.05 10.05
C TYR A 215 6.45 5.71 9.65
N GLU A 216 7.38 6.66 9.73
CA GLU A 216 8.80 6.41 9.49
C GLU A 216 9.35 5.36 10.46
N ASN A 217 9.02 5.47 11.75
CA ASN A 217 9.41 4.49 12.77
C ASN A 217 8.82 3.10 12.49
N TRP A 218 7.58 3.02 12.00
CA TRP A 218 6.96 1.77 11.56
C TRP A 218 7.73 1.15 10.38
N CYS A 219 8.06 1.94 9.36
CA CYS A 219 8.84 1.47 8.21
C CYS A 219 10.23 0.97 8.63
N HIS A 220 10.92 1.69 9.52
CA HIS A 220 12.21 1.25 10.07
C HIS A 220 12.10 -0.06 10.87
N TRP A 221 11.02 -0.23 11.65
CA TRP A 221 10.78 -1.46 12.37
C TRP A 221 10.58 -2.64 11.39
N CYS A 222 9.76 -2.48 10.35
CA CYS A 222 9.55 -3.50 9.32
C CYS A 222 10.83 -3.85 8.57
N ALA A 223 11.61 -2.84 8.15
CA ALA A 223 12.86 -3.04 7.42
C ALA A 223 13.91 -3.76 8.28
N ARG A 224 14.06 -3.38 9.56
CA ARG A 224 14.93 -4.09 10.50
C ARG A 224 14.50 -5.54 10.67
N LYS A 225 13.21 -5.79 10.86
CA LYS A 225 12.69 -7.16 11.02
C LYS A 225 12.90 -8.01 9.77
N ALA A 226 12.75 -7.43 8.58
CA ALA A 226 13.06 -8.10 7.32
C ALA A 226 14.55 -8.49 7.25
N SER A 227 15.45 -7.58 7.66
CA SER A 227 16.88 -7.86 7.74
C SER A 227 17.20 -8.98 8.74
N GLU A 228 16.56 -8.99 9.91
CA GLU A 228 16.70 -10.06 10.91
C GLU A 228 16.28 -11.43 10.31
N LEU A 229 15.10 -11.49 9.67
CA LEU A 229 14.59 -12.74 9.06
C LEU A 229 15.53 -13.26 7.96
N ASN A 230 15.97 -12.38 7.06
CA ASN A 230 16.93 -12.73 6.01
C ASN A 230 18.27 -13.21 6.60
N SER A 231 18.77 -12.59 7.67
CA SER A 231 20.03 -12.98 8.33
C SER A 231 19.96 -14.36 8.98
N CYS A 232 18.77 -14.77 9.41
CA CYS A 232 18.49 -16.11 9.91
C CYS A 232 18.27 -17.15 8.80
N GLY A 233 18.38 -16.74 7.52
CA GLY A 233 18.13 -17.60 6.37
C GLY A 233 16.65 -17.89 6.09
N SER A 234 15.72 -17.20 6.77
CA SER A 234 14.29 -17.36 6.50
C SER A 234 13.91 -16.76 5.16
N ARG A 235 12.97 -17.43 4.50
CA ARG A 235 12.36 -17.07 3.24
C ARG A 235 10.89 -17.47 3.29
N TRP A 236 10.08 -16.84 2.47
CA TRP A 236 8.65 -17.12 2.36
C TRP A 236 8.29 -17.45 0.91
N HIS A 237 7.21 -18.19 0.70
CA HIS A 237 6.70 -18.48 -0.64
C HIS A 237 5.67 -17.42 -1.04
N ASP A 238 5.86 -16.81 -2.22
CA ASP A 238 4.82 -16.00 -2.84
C ASP A 238 3.67 -16.89 -3.33
N TRP A 239 2.56 -16.27 -3.75
CA TRP A 239 1.38 -17.02 -4.15
C TRP A 239 1.65 -17.97 -5.32
N ASP A 240 2.55 -17.60 -6.24
CA ASP A 240 3.04 -18.42 -7.36
C ASP A 240 4.03 -19.52 -6.96
N GLY A 241 4.28 -19.71 -5.66
CA GLY A 241 5.22 -20.68 -5.11
C GLY A 241 6.69 -20.24 -5.21
N SER A 242 6.99 -19.07 -5.78
CA SER A 242 8.36 -18.57 -5.84
C SER A 242 8.90 -18.25 -4.45
N LEU A 243 10.16 -18.61 -4.20
CA LEU A 243 10.80 -18.38 -2.92
C LEU A 243 11.40 -16.96 -2.85
N GLN A 244 10.97 -16.17 -1.87
CA GLN A 244 11.29 -14.76 -1.77
C GLN A 244 12.11 -14.40 -0.53
N THR A 245 12.91 -13.34 -0.64
CA THR A 245 13.55 -12.69 0.51
C THR A 245 12.58 -11.72 1.19
N TRP A 246 12.78 -11.46 2.47
CA TRP A 246 11.95 -10.51 3.22
C TRP A 246 12.25 -9.07 2.82
N ARG A 247 11.19 -8.32 2.51
CA ARG A 247 11.20 -6.85 2.38
C ARG A 247 10.37 -6.23 3.51
N ALA A 248 10.47 -4.92 3.71
CA ALA A 248 9.65 -4.22 4.69
C ALA A 248 8.14 -4.44 4.46
N VAL A 249 7.68 -4.40 3.21
CA VAL A 249 6.29 -4.71 2.87
C VAL A 249 5.89 -6.13 3.25
N ASP A 250 6.77 -7.13 3.10
CA ASP A 250 6.40 -8.52 3.40
C ASP A 250 6.25 -8.73 4.92
N VAL A 251 7.06 -8.05 5.73
CA VAL A 251 6.87 -8.02 7.19
C VAL A 251 5.54 -7.36 7.55
N GLU A 252 5.18 -6.26 6.91
CA GLU A 252 3.87 -5.62 7.12
C GLU A 252 2.72 -6.55 6.76
N ARG A 253 2.78 -7.24 5.61
CA ARG A 253 1.74 -8.16 5.16
C ARG A 253 1.54 -9.32 6.13
N ALA A 254 2.64 -9.86 6.65
CA ALA A 254 2.62 -10.89 7.69
C ALA A 254 2.09 -10.36 9.04
N PHE A 255 2.34 -9.09 9.35
CA PHE A 255 1.77 -8.45 10.54
C PHE A 255 0.27 -8.20 10.38
N PHE A 256 -0.15 -7.74 9.20
CA PHE A 256 -1.53 -7.45 8.83
C PHE A 256 -2.42 -8.69 8.93
N SER A 257 -1.97 -9.85 8.40
CA SER A 257 -2.76 -11.08 8.38
C SER A 257 -3.13 -11.58 9.78
N GLN A 258 -2.36 -11.23 10.81
CA GLN A 258 -2.65 -11.59 12.20
C GLN A 258 -3.84 -10.81 12.78
N GLY A 259 -4.12 -9.62 12.27
CA GLY A 259 -5.25 -8.79 12.73
C GLY A 259 -6.57 -9.14 12.07
N ARG A 260 -6.55 -9.82 10.90
CA ARG A 260 -7.75 -10.42 10.33
C ARG A 260 -8.11 -11.65 11.15
N LYS A 261 -8.94 -11.46 12.17
CA LYS A 261 -9.71 -12.55 12.76
C LYS A 261 -10.59 -13.13 11.64
N VAL A 262 -10.26 -14.34 11.19
CA VAL A 262 -11.16 -15.18 10.39
C VAL A 262 -12.35 -15.59 11.26
#